data_AF-A0A377M862-F1
#
_entry.id   AF-A0A377M862-F1
#
_cell.length_a   1.000
_cell.length_b   1.000
_cell.length_c   1.000
_cell.angle_alpha   90.00
_cell.angle_beta   90.00
_cell.angle_gamma   90.00
#
_symmetry.space_group_name_H-M   'P 1'
#
loop_
_entity.id
_entity.type
_entity.pdbx_description
1 polymer ?
#
loop_
_entity_poly.entity_id
_entity_poly.type
_entity_poly.pdbx_seq_one_letter_code
_entity_poly.pdbx_strand_id
1 'polypeptide(L)'
;MRAELKKVCEFWADRGVDGLRLDVINLISKDQAFPNDDIGDGRRFYTDGPRIHEYLQEMSRDVFTPRNLMTVGEMSSTSLENCQQYASLDGASCR
;
A
#
# COMPACT_ATOMS: atom_id res chain seq x y z
N MET A 1 6.52 2.17 13.65
CA MET A 1 7.01 2.05 12.26
C MET A 1 6.12 2.80 11.27
N ARG A 2 4.83 2.47 11.09
CA ARG A 2 3.94 3.17 10.14
C ARG A 2 3.78 4.68 10.39
N ALA A 3 3.74 5.11 11.65
CA ALA A 3 3.70 6.53 12.01
C ALA A 3 4.94 7.32 11.52
N GLU A 4 6.11 6.70 11.48
CA GLU A 4 7.33 7.36 10.97
C GLU A 4 7.31 7.47 9.44
N LEU A 5 6.76 6.46 8.75
CA LEU A 5 6.53 6.52 7.30
C LEU A 5 5.56 7.65 6.94
N LYS A 6 4.48 7.81 7.71
CA LYS A 6 3.55 8.93 7.55
C LYS A 6 4.28 10.27 7.64
N LYS A 7 5.08 10.50 8.69
CA LYS A 7 5.88 11.73 8.83
C LYS A 7 6.81 11.99 7.65
N VAL A 8 7.42 10.95 7.07
CA VAL A 8 8.27 11.10 5.87
C VAL A 8 7.43 11.55 4.67
N CYS A 9 6.27 10.93 4.45
CA CYS A 9 5.36 11.34 3.38
C CYS A 9 4.84 12.78 3.59
N GLU A 10 4.47 13.14 4.82
CA GLU A 10 4.04 14.50 5.18
C GLU A 10 5.15 15.52 4.94
N PHE A 11 6.38 15.23 5.34
CA PHE A 11 7.53 16.10 5.15
C PHE A 11 7.78 16.45 3.68
N TRP A 12 7.56 15.50 2.77
CA TRP A 12 7.70 15.70 1.33
C TRP A 12 6.48 16.43 0.74
N ALA A 13 5.27 16.07 1.17
CA ALA A 13 4.06 16.76 0.76
C ALA A 13 4.07 18.26 1.14
N ASP A 14 4.49 18.57 2.37
CA ASP A 14 4.61 19.94 2.88
C ASP A 14 5.69 20.76 2.14
N ARG A 15 6.56 20.10 1.37
CA ARG A 15 7.56 20.73 0.48
C ARG A 15 7.06 21.01 -0.93
N GLY A 16 5.81 20.69 -1.24
CA GLY A 16 5.19 20.91 -2.54
C GLY A 16 5.32 19.71 -3.49
N VAL A 17 5.44 18.48 -2.97
CA VAL A 17 5.31 17.27 -3.78
C VAL A 17 3.83 17.00 -4.03
N ASP A 18 3.41 16.98 -5.30
CA ASP A 18 2.00 16.79 -5.70
C ASP A 18 1.55 15.32 -5.76
N GLY A 19 2.48 14.37 -5.65
CA GLY A 19 2.15 12.95 -5.70
C GLY A 19 3.28 12.01 -5.31
N LEU A 20 2.90 10.80 -4.90
CA LEU A 20 3.80 9.76 -4.42
C LEU A 20 3.60 8.47 -5.22
N ARG A 21 4.72 7.92 -5.73
CA ARG A 21 4.77 6.55 -6.26
C ARG A 21 5.12 5.60 -5.11
N LEU A 22 4.25 4.63 -4.84
CA LEU A 22 4.45 3.61 -3.81
C LEU A 22 5.02 2.36 -4.47
N ASP A 23 6.32 2.12 -4.27
CA ASP A 23 7.05 0.98 -4.83
C ASP A 23 6.69 -0.32 -4.09
N VAL A 24 6.43 -1.40 -4.84
CA VAL A 24 6.12 -2.75 -4.31
C VAL A 24 5.17 -2.81 -3.11
N ILE A 25 4.08 -2.03 -3.16
CA ILE A 25 3.15 -1.86 -2.02
C ILE A 25 2.54 -3.19 -1.57
N ASN A 26 2.30 -4.11 -2.51
CA ASN A 26 1.69 -5.42 -2.29
C ASN A 26 2.53 -6.34 -1.39
N LEU A 27 3.80 -6.01 -1.11
CA LEU A 27 4.69 -6.82 -0.29
C LEU A 27 4.72 -6.42 1.20
N ILE A 28 4.05 -5.33 1.61
CA ILE A 28 4.22 -4.76 2.96
C ILE A 28 3.56 -5.65 4.03
N SER A 29 2.53 -6.39 3.66
CA SER A 29 1.76 -7.25 4.56
C SER A 29 2.27 -8.70 4.49
N LYS A 30 2.91 -9.16 5.56
CA LYS A 30 3.42 -10.54 5.69
C LYS A 30 2.54 -11.33 6.65
N ASP A 31 2.34 -12.61 6.36
CA ASP A 31 1.82 -13.56 7.34
C ASP A 31 2.78 -13.62 8.55
N GLN A 32 2.24 -13.31 9.73
CA GLN A 32 3.01 -13.27 10.98
C GLN A 32 3.30 -14.65 11.56
N ALA A 33 2.65 -15.70 11.05
CA ALA A 33 2.94 -17.07 11.43
C ALA A 33 4.24 -17.60 10.78
N PHE A 34 4.80 -16.87 9.81
CA PHE A 34 5.99 -17.22 9.04
C PHE A 34 6.05 -18.72 8.66
N PRO A 35 5.00 -19.26 8.01
CA PRO A 35 4.98 -20.66 7.62
C PRO A 35 6.04 -20.93 6.54
N ASN A 36 6.61 -22.13 6.55
CA ASN A 36 7.44 -22.60 5.45
C ASN A 36 6.55 -22.83 4.21
N ASP A 37 7.05 -22.44 3.04
CA ASP A 37 6.41 -22.78 1.77
C ASP A 37 7.01 -24.07 1.23
N ASP A 38 6.26 -25.18 1.34
CA ASP A 38 6.68 -26.48 0.83
C ASP A 38 6.32 -26.68 -0.66
N ILE A 39 5.66 -25.70 -1.30
CA ILE A 39 5.08 -25.84 -2.65
C ILE A 39 5.61 -24.76 -3.62
N GLY A 40 6.16 -23.66 -3.12
CA GLY A 40 6.61 -22.52 -3.91
C GLY A 40 7.80 -21.81 -3.28
N ASP A 41 8.00 -20.54 -3.63
CA ASP A 41 9.13 -19.72 -3.15
C ASP A 41 8.76 -18.76 -2.00
N GLY A 42 7.60 -18.98 -1.35
CA GLY A 42 7.13 -18.14 -0.25
C GLY A 42 6.33 -16.92 -0.67
N ARG A 43 6.23 -16.61 -1.97
CA ARG A 43 5.52 -15.42 -2.48
C ARG A 43 4.07 -15.30 -2.02
N ARG A 44 3.41 -16.43 -1.78
CA ARG A 44 2.02 -16.48 -1.30
C ARG A 44 1.81 -15.89 0.10
N PHE A 45 2.86 -15.83 0.93
CA PHE A 45 2.75 -15.40 2.33
C PHE A 45 3.08 -13.92 2.54
N TYR A 46 3.65 -13.27 1.53
CA TYR A 46 4.03 -11.86 1.61
C TYR A 46 3.42 -10.99 0.50
N THR A 47 2.84 -11.58 -0.55
CA THR A 47 2.18 -10.87 -1.65
C THR A 47 0.69 -10.77 -1.34
N ASP A 48 0.14 -9.56 -1.32
CA ASP A 48 -1.27 -9.27 -0.98
C ASP A 48 -1.69 -9.81 0.40
N GLY A 49 -0.81 -9.70 1.39
CA GLY A 49 -1.12 -10.17 2.74
C GLY A 49 -2.38 -9.49 3.33
N PRO A 50 -3.02 -10.11 4.32
CA PRO A 50 -4.42 -9.86 4.70
C PRO A 50 -4.75 -8.41 5.12
N ARG A 51 -3.75 -7.64 5.54
CA ARG A 51 -3.92 -6.26 6.04
C ARG A 51 -3.45 -5.17 5.08
N ILE A 52 -3.10 -5.49 3.84
CA ILE A 52 -2.52 -4.51 2.92
C ILE A 52 -3.51 -3.38 2.58
N HIS A 53 -4.77 -3.72 2.34
CA HIS A 53 -5.83 -2.75 2.07
C HIS A 53 -6.13 -1.86 3.28
N GLU A 54 -6.09 -2.42 4.50
CA GLU A 54 -6.25 -1.65 5.75
C GLU A 54 -5.15 -0.59 5.88
N TYR A 55 -3.90 -0.97 5.61
CA TYR A 55 -2.77 -0.04 5.71
C TYR A 55 -2.82 1.07 4.65
N LEU A 56 -3.25 0.76 3.44
CA LEU A 56 -3.43 1.76 2.38
C LEU A 56 -4.54 2.75 2.73
N GLN A 57 -5.69 2.27 3.21
CA GLN A 57 -6.78 3.11 3.69
C GLN A 57 -6.31 3.99 4.87
N GLU A 58 -5.52 3.43 5.80
CA GLU A 58 -4.94 4.17 6.93
C GLU A 58 -3.99 5.29 6.47
N MET A 59 -3.27 5.11 5.35
CA MET A 59 -2.39 6.15 4.79
C MET A 59 -3.15 7.18 3.94
N SER A 60 -4.15 6.73 3.16
CA SER A 60 -5.01 7.64 2.39
C SER A 60 -5.73 8.61 3.31
N ARG A 61 -6.42 8.11 4.34
CA ARG A 61 -7.13 8.94 5.31
C ARG A 61 -6.23 9.94 6.03
N ASP A 62 -5.06 9.49 6.48
CA ASP A 62 -4.23 10.30 7.39
C ASP A 62 -3.25 11.22 6.63
N VAL A 63 -2.85 10.88 5.40
CA VAL A 63 -1.81 11.61 4.64
C VAL A 63 -2.27 12.07 3.26
N PHE A 64 -2.83 11.18 2.43
CA PHE A 64 -3.08 11.49 1.01
C PHE A 64 -4.30 12.40 0.81
N THR A 65 -5.45 12.06 1.39
CA THR A 65 -6.69 12.83 1.26
C THR A 65 -6.57 14.25 1.83
N PRO A 66 -6.00 14.47 3.04
CA PRO A 66 -5.90 15.84 3.61
C PRO A 66 -4.98 16.77 2.81
N ARG A 67 -4.05 16.20 2.04
CA ARG A 67 -3.03 16.93 1.28
C ARG A 67 -3.27 16.89 -0.23
N ASN A 68 -4.39 16.29 -0.66
CA ASN A 68 -4.80 16.16 -2.05
C ASN A 68 -3.69 15.59 -2.95
N LEU A 69 -2.98 14.57 -2.45
CA LEU A 69 -1.84 13.96 -3.13
C LEU A 69 -2.30 12.93 -4.16
N MET A 70 -1.71 12.96 -5.36
CA MET A 70 -1.90 11.88 -6.32
C MET A 70 -1.02 10.67 -5.95
N THR A 71 -1.61 9.49 -5.77
CA THR A 71 -0.85 8.28 -5.46
C THR A 71 -0.92 7.24 -6.57
N VAL A 72 0.22 6.65 -6.91
CA VAL A 72 0.32 5.54 -7.86
C VAL A 72 1.06 4.38 -7.20
N GLY A 73 0.40 3.24 -7.04
CA GLY A 73 0.99 2.02 -6.50
C GLY A 73 1.56 1.13 -7.60
N GLU A 74 2.82 0.72 -7.46
CA GLU A 74 3.40 -0.37 -8.24
C GLU A 74 3.22 -1.70 -7.49
N MET A 75 2.80 -2.73 -8.21
CA MET A 75 2.48 -4.05 -7.65
C MET A 75 3.31 -5.11 -8.36
N SER A 76 4.06 -5.93 -7.62
CA SER A 76 5.02 -6.90 -8.19
C SER A 76 4.34 -8.06 -8.94
N SER A 77 3.24 -8.56 -8.40
CA SER A 77 2.48 -9.70 -8.89
C SER A 77 1.11 -9.66 -8.22
N THR A 78 0.07 -9.41 -9.00
CA THR A 78 -1.29 -9.14 -8.51
C THR A 78 -2.29 -9.79 -9.47
N SER A 79 -3.43 -10.24 -8.94
CA SER A 79 -4.57 -10.68 -9.75
C SER A 79 -5.39 -9.49 -10.23
N LEU A 80 -6.13 -9.64 -11.33
CA LEU A 80 -6.98 -8.56 -11.86
C LEU A 80 -8.01 -8.07 -10.82
N GLU A 81 -8.52 -8.97 -9.99
CA GLU A 81 -9.46 -8.65 -8.90
C GLU A 81 -8.82 -7.76 -7.83
N ASN A 82 -7.57 -8.04 -7.43
CA ASN A 82 -6.85 -7.20 -6.48
C ASN A 82 -6.56 -5.82 -7.08
N CYS A 83 -6.16 -5.76 -8.36
CA CYS A 83 -6.00 -4.50 -9.08
C CYS A 83 -7.28 -3.64 -9.04
N GLN A 84 -8.45 -4.24 -9.17
CA GLN A 84 -9.73 -3.52 -9.09
C GLN A 84 -10.02 -2.98 -7.68
N GLN A 85 -9.62 -3.68 -6.62
CA GLN A 85 -9.78 -3.19 -5.24
C GLN A 85 -8.79 -2.06 -4.91
N TYR A 86 -7.56 -2.13 -5.45
CA TYR A 86 -6.58 -1.06 -5.28
C TYR A 86 -6.91 0.19 -6.11
N ALA A 87 -7.45 0.01 -7.32
CA ALA A 87 -7.81 1.09 -8.23
C ALA A 87 -9.28 1.52 -8.11
N SER A 88 -10.03 0.98 -7.13
CA SER A 88 -11.49 1.16 -7.10
C SER A 88 -11.86 2.64 -7.12
N LEU A 89 -12.74 2.97 -8.06
CA LEU A 89 -13.14 4.34 -8.41
C LEU A 89 -13.86 5.08 -7.26
N ASP A 90 -14.23 4.36 -6.19
CA ASP A 90 -14.84 4.90 -4.97
C ASP A 90 -13.88 5.75 -4.13
N GLY A 91 -12.57 5.74 -4.43
CA GLY A 91 -11.60 6.65 -3.80
C GLY A 91 -11.33 6.37 -2.32
N ALA A 92 -11.79 5.24 -1.78
CA ALA A 92 -11.62 4.88 -0.38
C ALA A 92 -10.20 4.38 -0.03
N SER A 93 -9.45 3.88 -1.02
CA SER A 93 -8.12 3.27 -0.82
C SER A 93 -6.95 4.13 -1.28
N CYS A 94 -7.12 4.89 -2.37
CA CYS A 94 -6.10 5.76 -2.97
C CYS A 94 -6.75 7.07 -3.46
N ARG A 95 -7.07 7.98 -2.54
CA ARG A 95 -7.37 9.38 -2.86
C ARG A 95 -6.90 10.31 -1.75
#